data_AF-A0A7X9I9K2-F1
#
_entry.id   AF-A0A7X9I9K2-F1
#
_cell.length_a   1.000
_cell.length_b   1.000
_cell.length_c   1.000
_cell.angle_alpha   90.00
_cell.angle_beta   90.00
_cell.angle_gamma   90.00
#
_symmetry.space_group_name_H-M   'P 1'
#
loop_
_entity.id
_entity.type
_entity.pdbx_description
1 polymer ?
#
loop_
_entity_poly.entity_id
_entity_poly.type
_entity_poly.pdbx_seq_one_letter_code
_entity_poly.pdbx_strand_id
1 'polypeptide(L)'
;MKWSILFLSLITVVLPYYPGLMASYTQEEPKTLETGSKAPDFSLPGVDDKIYDLEDFSKSPVLLVIFSCNHCPTAQAYEDRII
;
A
#
# COMPACT_ATOMS: atom_id res chain seq x y z
N MET A 1 -49.54 13.14 8.31
CA MET A 1 -48.68 13.91 9.25
C MET A 1 -47.77 13.01 10.11
N LYS A 2 -48.20 11.83 10.58
CA LYS A 2 -47.35 10.91 11.37
C LYS A 2 -46.21 10.22 10.61
N TRP A 3 -46.33 10.02 9.30
CA TRP A 3 -45.30 9.33 8.49
C TRP A 3 -44.09 10.23 8.15
N SER A 4 -44.28 11.55 8.09
CA SER A 4 -43.21 12.53 7.82
C SER A 4 -42.26 12.70 9.01
N ILE A 5 -42.77 12.54 10.24
CA ILE A 5 -41.98 12.67 11.48
C ILE A 5 -41.10 11.43 11.72
N LEU A 6 -41.59 10.24 11.36
CA LEU A 6 -40.80 9.00 11.39
C LEU A 6 -39.66 8.99 10.36
N PHE A 7 -39.88 9.58 9.18
CA PHE A 7 -38.84 9.72 8.15
C PHE A 7 -37.76 10.73 8.55
N LEU A 8 -38.12 11.86 9.17
CA LEU A 8 -37.13 12.82 9.69
C LEU A 8 -36.32 12.28 10.87
N SER A 9 -36.95 11.49 11.75
CA SER A 9 -36.27 10.89 12.92
C SER A 9 -35.26 9.81 12.55
N LEU A 10 -35.44 9.10 11.42
CA LEU A 10 -34.47 8.10 10.98
C LEU A 10 -33.21 8.74 10.42
N ILE A 11 -33.36 9.86 9.69
CA ILE A 11 -32.25 10.58 9.05
C ILE A 11 -31.32 11.22 10.09
N THR A 12 -31.85 11.75 11.19
CA THR A 12 -31.04 12.38 12.25
C THR A 12 -30.25 11.39 13.11
N VAL A 13 -30.65 10.12 13.17
CA VAL A 13 -29.95 9.08 13.94
C VAL A 13 -28.86 8.38 13.12
N VAL A 14 -29.05 8.25 11.80
CA VAL A 14 -28.11 7.54 10.92
C VAL A 14 -26.89 8.41 10.54
N LEU A 15 -27.07 9.72 10.38
CA LEU A 15 -26.01 10.66 9.97
C LEU A 15 -24.83 10.81 10.97
N PRO A 16 -25.03 10.95 12.29
CA PRO A 16 -23.91 11.11 13.23
C PRO A 16 -23.14 9.82 13.53
N TYR A 17 -23.69 8.64 13.20
CA TYR A 17 -23.07 7.34 13.47
C TYR A 17 -22.17 6.82 12.33
N TYR A 18 -22.12 7.50 11.18
CA TYR A 18 -21.23 7.16 10.06
C TYR A 18 -20.31 8.34 9.66
N PRO A 19 -19.43 8.83 10.55
CA PRO A 19 -18.45 9.85 10.18
C PRO A 19 -17.40 9.34 9.16
N GLY A 20 -17.38 8.05 8.85
CA GLY A 20 -16.32 7.40 8.06
C GLY A 20 -16.56 7.27 6.55
N LEU A 21 -17.67 7.74 5.98
CA LEU A 21 -17.99 7.42 4.58
C LEU A 21 -17.14 8.19 3.55
N MET A 22 -16.38 9.23 3.93
CA MET A 22 -15.73 10.13 2.96
C MET A 22 -14.30 10.54 3.34
N ALA A 23 -13.51 9.66 3.96
CA ALA A 23 -12.07 9.86 4.00
C ALA A 23 -11.45 9.26 2.74
N SER A 24 -11.51 9.98 1.62
CA SER A 24 -10.67 9.66 0.45
C SER A 24 -9.23 10.00 0.81
N TYR A 25 -8.43 8.98 1.09
CA TYR A 25 -7.00 9.15 1.31
C TYR A 25 -6.35 9.55 -0.02
N THR A 26 -5.84 10.76 -0.11
CA THR A 26 -4.99 11.17 -1.23
C THR A 26 -3.67 10.40 -1.12
N GLN A 27 -3.51 9.36 -1.96
CA GLN A 27 -2.23 8.67 -2.13
C GLN A 27 -1.31 9.60 -2.92
N GLU A 28 -0.21 10.06 -2.32
CA GLU A 28 0.84 10.76 -3.06
C GLU A 28 1.55 9.75 -3.96
N GLU A 29 1.65 10.04 -5.26
CA GLU A 29 2.34 9.14 -6.18
C GLU A 29 3.84 9.12 -5.87
N PRO A 30 4.47 7.93 -5.75
CA PRO A 30 5.90 7.85 -5.49
C PRO A 30 6.68 8.39 -6.69
N LYS A 31 7.66 9.25 -6.42
CA LYS A 31 8.54 9.78 -7.47
C LYS A 31 9.41 8.66 -8.04
N THR A 32 9.34 8.48 -9.37
CA THR A 32 10.21 7.55 -10.09
C THR A 32 11.68 7.99 -10.00
N LEU A 33 12.57 7.03 -9.73
CA LEU A 33 14.01 7.26 -9.76
C LEU A 33 14.51 7.44 -11.20
N GLU A 34 15.33 8.47 -11.42
CA GLU A 34 15.99 8.69 -12.70
C GLU A 34 17.03 7.60 -12.97
N THR A 35 17.22 7.25 -14.24
CA THR A 35 18.26 6.28 -14.63
C THR A 35 19.66 6.81 -14.27
N GLY A 36 20.49 5.95 -13.68
CA GLY A 36 21.83 6.32 -13.20
C GLY A 36 21.85 6.98 -11.82
N SER A 37 20.69 7.21 -11.19
CA SER A 37 20.64 7.55 -9.77
C SER A 37 21.23 6.42 -8.93
N LYS A 38 21.86 6.80 -7.80
CA LYS A 38 22.30 5.80 -6.81
C LYS A 38 21.06 5.13 -6.22
N ALA A 39 21.12 3.81 -6.07
CA ALA A 39 20.09 3.08 -5.34
C ALA A 39 19.99 3.65 -3.90
N PRO A 40 18.76 3.94 -3.41
CA PRO A 40 18.56 4.25 -2.01
C PRO A 40 19.03 3.11 -1.12
N ASP A 41 19.68 3.46 -0.01
CA ASP A 41 20.11 2.48 0.97
C ASP A 41 18.88 1.87 1.68
N PHE A 42 19.02 0.63 2.13
CA PHE A 42 17.99 -0.06 2.89
C PHE A 42 18.61 -0.96 3.94
N SER A 43 17.84 -1.26 4.99
CA SER A 43 18.17 -2.22 6.03
C SER A 43 16.86 -2.92 6.41
N LEU A 44 16.63 -4.11 5.84
CA LEU A 44 15.32 -4.77 5.87
C LEU A 44 15.42 -6.19 6.43
N PRO A 45 14.44 -6.62 7.25
CA PRO A 45 14.40 -7.99 7.75
C PRO A 45 14.04 -8.97 6.63
N GLY A 46 14.79 -10.07 6.55
CA GLY A 46 14.49 -11.22 5.71
C GLY A 46 13.57 -12.22 6.41
N VAL A 47 13.10 -13.21 5.64
CA VAL A 47 12.29 -14.33 6.14
C VAL A 47 13.10 -15.35 6.97
N ASP A 48 14.42 -15.18 7.03
CA ASP A 48 15.37 -16.00 7.77
C ASP A 48 15.92 -15.31 9.03
N ASP A 49 15.20 -14.30 9.53
CA ASP A 49 15.54 -13.49 10.72
C ASP A 49 16.85 -12.70 10.62
N LYS A 50 17.42 -12.56 9.42
CA LYS A 50 18.58 -11.69 9.18
C LYS A 50 18.15 -10.31 8.71
N ILE A 51 19.00 -9.32 8.95
CA ILE A 51 18.89 -8.00 8.32
C ILE A 51 19.72 -8.04 7.04
N TYR A 52 19.16 -7.49 5.97
CA TYR A 52 19.83 -7.30 4.69
C TYR A 52 19.97 -5.83 4.40
N ASP A 53 21.20 -5.42 4.16
CA ASP A 53 21.56 -4.07 3.72
C ASP A 53 21.85 -4.04 2.21
N LEU A 54 21.83 -2.86 1.58
CA LEU A 54 22.16 -2.74 0.15
C LEU A 54 23.57 -3.28 -0.16
N GLU A 55 24.52 -3.08 0.77
CA GLU A 55 25.92 -3.47 0.62
C GLU A 55 26.16 -4.99 0.62
N ASP A 56 25.26 -5.77 1.21
CA ASP A 56 25.36 -7.24 1.23
C ASP A 56 25.34 -7.84 -0.18
N PHE A 57 24.75 -7.13 -1.14
CA PHE A 57 24.62 -7.55 -2.54
C PHE A 57 25.74 -7.00 -3.46
N SER A 58 26.73 -6.31 -2.91
CA SER A 58 27.81 -5.63 -3.67
C SER A 58 28.67 -6.53 -4.56
N LYS A 59 28.67 -7.85 -4.32
CA LYS A 59 29.41 -8.82 -5.14
C LYS A 59 28.68 -9.21 -6.43
N SER A 60 27.39 -8.92 -6.53
CA SER A 60 26.57 -9.23 -7.71
C SER A 60 26.72 -8.14 -8.78
N PRO A 61 26.78 -8.49 -10.08
CA PRO A 61 26.87 -7.49 -11.15
C PRO A 61 25.59 -6.65 -11.29
N VAL A 62 24.45 -7.19 -10.85
CA VAL A 62 23.13 -6.55 -10.89
C VAL A 62 22.34 -6.98 -9.66
N LEU A 63 21.60 -6.03 -9.08
CA LEU A 63 20.57 -6.28 -8.07
C LEU A 63 19.21 -5.82 -8.62
N LEU A 64 18.21 -6.71 -8.59
CA LEU A 64 16.82 -6.40 -8.94
C LEU A 64 15.99 -6.32 -7.66
N VAL A 65 15.33 -5.18 -7.43
CA VAL A 65 14.42 -4.96 -6.30
C VAL A 65 13.00 -4.87 -6.81
N ILE A 66 12.10 -5.70 -6.27
CA ILE A 66 10.69 -5.75 -6.65
C ILE A 66 9.84 -5.37 -5.44
N PHE A 67 9.06 -4.30 -5.57
CA PHE A 67 8.03 -3.95 -4.60
C PHE A 67 6.75 -4.72 -4.94
N SER A 68 6.36 -5.66 -4.08
CA SER A 68 5.18 -6.52 -4.25
C SER A 68 4.29 -6.51 -3.00
N CYS A 69 3.10 -7.12 -3.08
CA CYS A 69 2.13 -7.23 -1.99
C CYS A 69 1.34 -8.53 -2.07
N ASN A 70 1.09 -9.14 -0.91
CA ASN A 70 0.43 -10.45 -0.81
C ASN A 70 -1.06 -10.42 -1.17
N HIS A 71 -1.72 -9.25 -1.09
CA HIS A 71 -3.18 -9.12 -1.18
C HIS A 71 -3.65 -8.39 -2.42
N CYS A 72 -2.73 -7.96 -3.30
CA CYS A 72 -3.08 -7.25 -4.52
C CYS A 72 -3.31 -8.28 -5.64
N PRO A 73 -4.50 -8.33 -6.27
CA PRO A 73 -4.77 -9.29 -7.34
C PRO A 73 -3.78 -9.19 -8.50
N THR A 74 -3.34 -7.96 -8.82
CA THR A 74 -2.31 -7.74 -9.84
C THR A 74 -0.97 -8.32 -9.44
N ALA A 75 -0.52 -8.14 -8.19
CA ALA A 75 0.76 -8.70 -7.74
C ALA A 75 0.74 -10.24 -7.80
N GLN A 76 -0.35 -10.85 -7.30
CA GLN A 76 -0.57 -12.30 -7.35
C GLN A 76 -0.55 -12.83 -8.79
N ALA A 77 -1.19 -12.13 -9.73
CA ALA A 77 -1.22 -12.55 -11.14
C ALA A 77 0.15 -12.53 -11.85
N TYR A 78 1.14 -11.79 -11.32
CA TYR A 78 2.48 -11.70 -11.89
C TYR A 78 3.52 -12.53 -11.10
N GLU A 79 3.16 -13.12 -9.97
CA GLU A 79 4.08 -13.81 -9.06
C GLU A 79 4.85 -14.95 -9.76
N ASP A 80 4.15 -15.82 -10.50
CA ASP A 80 4.73 -16.94 -11.26
C ASP A 80 5.74 -16.52 -12.35
N ARG A 81 5.81 -15.23 -12.70
CA ARG A 81 6.76 -14.70 -13.68
C ARG A 81 8.06 -14.19 -13.06
N ILE A 82 8.08 -14.05 -11.73
CA ILE A 82 9.18 -13.49 -10.95
C ILE A 82 10.05 -14.60 -10.34
N ILE A 83 9.40 -15.68 -9.88
CA ILE A 83 10.04 -16.86 -9.25
C ILE A 83 10.65 -17.85 -10.25
#